data_AF-A0A4Y8WQ43-F1
#
_entry.id   AF-A0A4Y8WQ43-F1
#
_cell.length_a   1.000
_cell.length_b   1.000
_cell.length_c   1.000
_cell.angle_alpha   90.00
_cell.angle_beta   90.00
_cell.angle_gamma   90.00
#
_symmetry.space_group_name_H-M   'P 1'
#
loop_
_entity.id
_entity.type
_entity.pdbx_description
1 polymer ?
#
loop_
_entity_poly.entity_id
_entity_poly.type
_entity_poly.pdbx_seq_one_letter_code
_entity_poly.pdbx_strand_id
1 'polypeptide(L)'
;MDNKIQELAEKIYKDGVEKANSQAEQIVAKAESQGRDALEKAKSEAERIVTEAREEAERLKTQSETEVRNMVSSAEDALQLKITSMINSAAVNKAIDAAFAKPEALYGVVLQMAKQLSGGVEISTSDAKGLEEYFRAEAQDVLNQGVKITEVAGKSANFDISPEGADYKINVSKEAFAEYFKEFMRPRMREILFGGE
;
A
#
# COMPACT_ATOMS: atom_id res chain seq x y z
N MET A 1 -21.05 -42.31 -97.72
CA MET A 1 -21.58 -41.45 -96.63
C MET A 1 -20.95 -41.80 -95.28
N ASP A 2 -20.48 -43.05 -95.08
CA ASP A 2 -19.77 -43.49 -93.86
C ASP A 2 -18.51 -42.68 -93.49
N ASN A 3 -17.62 -42.36 -94.44
CA ASN A 3 -16.40 -41.59 -94.12
C ASN A 3 -16.68 -40.22 -93.49
N LYS A 4 -17.78 -39.55 -93.86
CA LYS A 4 -18.14 -38.24 -93.30
C LYS A 4 -18.68 -38.35 -91.87
N ILE A 5 -19.35 -39.45 -91.53
CA ILE A 5 -19.82 -39.72 -90.15
C ILE A 5 -18.62 -40.03 -89.26
N GLN A 6 -17.67 -40.80 -89.77
CA GLN A 6 -16.47 -41.22 -89.03
C GLN A 6 -15.53 -40.05 -88.75
N GLU A 7 -15.28 -39.17 -89.73
CA GLU A 7 -14.55 -37.90 -89.51
C GLU A 7 -15.24 -36.99 -88.50
N LEU A 8 -16.58 -36.92 -88.53
CA LEU A 8 -17.34 -36.11 -87.57
C LEU A 8 -17.22 -36.67 -86.15
N ALA A 9 -17.26 -38.00 -86.00
CA ALA A 9 -17.09 -38.67 -84.71
C ALA A 9 -15.68 -38.49 -84.14
N GLU A 10 -14.64 -38.61 -84.97
CA GLU A 10 -13.26 -38.33 -84.56
C GLU A 10 -13.07 -36.87 -84.14
N LYS A 11 -13.67 -35.94 -84.89
CA LYS A 11 -13.60 -34.51 -84.56
C LYS A 11 -14.32 -34.20 -83.24
N ILE A 12 -15.52 -34.75 -83.02
CA ILE A 12 -16.26 -34.61 -81.76
C ILE A 12 -15.49 -35.21 -80.59
N TYR A 13 -14.88 -36.39 -80.79
CA TYR A 13 -14.05 -37.03 -79.77
C TYR A 13 -12.84 -36.16 -79.41
N LYS A 14 -12.11 -35.67 -80.42
CA LYS A 14 -10.94 -34.82 -80.21
C LYS A 14 -11.30 -33.49 -79.53
N ASP A 15 -12.35 -32.83 -79.97
CA ASP A 15 -12.87 -31.59 -79.35
C ASP A 15 -13.32 -31.85 -77.91
N GLY A 16 -13.91 -33.01 -77.64
CA GLY A 16 -14.31 -33.44 -76.29
C GLY A 16 -13.11 -33.68 -75.38
N VAL A 17 -12.08 -34.37 -75.86
CA VAL A 17 -10.84 -34.65 -75.12
C VAL A 17 -10.04 -33.36 -74.86
N GLU A 18 -9.92 -32.47 -75.86
CA GLU A 18 -9.24 -31.18 -75.68
C GLU A 18 -9.97 -30.29 -74.66
N LYS A 19 -11.31 -30.22 -74.71
CA LYS A 19 -12.08 -29.50 -73.69
C LYS A 19 -11.94 -30.10 -72.30
N ALA A 20 -11.97 -31.43 -72.19
CA ALA A 20 -11.79 -32.11 -70.91
C ALA A 20 -10.40 -31.86 -70.31
N ASN A 21 -9.34 -31.94 -71.13
CA ASN A 21 -7.98 -31.65 -70.70
C ASN A 21 -7.82 -30.19 -70.27
N SER A 22 -8.37 -29.24 -71.03
CA SER A 22 -8.34 -27.81 -70.67
C SER A 22 -9.07 -27.54 -69.33
N GLN A 23 -10.22 -28.18 -69.11
CA GLN A 23 -10.94 -28.08 -67.84
C GLN A 23 -10.16 -28.71 -66.68
N ALA A 24 -9.52 -29.86 -66.90
CA ALA A 24 -8.68 -30.51 -65.89
C ALA A 24 -7.49 -29.62 -65.50
N GLU A 25 -6.80 -29.02 -66.48
CA GLU A 25 -5.71 -28.06 -66.23
C GLU A 25 -6.19 -26.84 -65.43
N GLN A 26 -7.37 -26.29 -65.77
CA GLN A 26 -7.96 -25.18 -65.01
C GLN A 26 -8.29 -25.57 -63.57
N ILE A 27 -8.81 -26.78 -63.33
CA ILE A 27 -9.10 -27.27 -61.98
C ILE A 27 -7.81 -27.42 -61.18
N VAL A 28 -6.77 -28.03 -61.76
CA VAL A 28 -5.47 -28.21 -61.11
C VAL A 28 -4.85 -26.85 -60.78
N ALA A 29 -4.79 -25.92 -61.74
CA ALA A 29 -4.24 -24.58 -61.53
C ALA A 29 -5.00 -23.82 -60.42
N LYS A 30 -6.33 -23.94 -60.39
CA LYS A 30 -7.15 -23.32 -59.34
C LYS A 30 -6.88 -23.96 -57.98
N ALA A 31 -6.79 -25.28 -57.89
CA ALA A 31 -6.50 -26.00 -56.65
C ALA A 31 -5.11 -25.64 -56.11
N GLU A 32 -4.10 -25.56 -56.98
CA GLU A 32 -2.75 -25.12 -56.62
C GLU A 32 -2.74 -23.67 -56.11
N SER A 33 -3.47 -22.77 -56.78
CA SER A 33 -3.59 -21.38 -56.32
C SER A 33 -4.24 -21.29 -54.94
N GLN A 34 -5.36 -21.99 -54.74
CA GLN A 34 -6.05 -22.02 -53.45
C GLN A 34 -5.19 -22.64 -52.36
N GLY A 35 -4.41 -23.67 -52.68
CA GLY A 35 -3.45 -24.28 -51.77
C GLY A 35 -2.33 -23.31 -51.36
N ARG A 36 -1.79 -22.54 -52.31
CA ARG A 36 -0.80 -21.49 -52.03
C ARG A 36 -1.38 -20.41 -51.13
N ASP A 37 -2.57 -19.89 -51.45
CA ASP A 37 -3.24 -18.86 -50.66
C ASP A 37 -3.54 -19.33 -49.23
N ALA A 38 -3.97 -20.59 -49.07
CA ALA A 38 -4.22 -21.18 -47.75
C ALA A 38 -2.92 -21.31 -46.93
N LEU A 39 -1.82 -21.74 -47.56
CA LEU A 39 -0.51 -21.84 -46.91
C LEU A 39 0.01 -20.47 -46.48
N GLU A 40 -0.12 -19.45 -47.32
CA GLU A 40 0.32 -18.09 -47.02
C GLU A 40 -0.48 -17.49 -45.86
N LYS A 41 -1.80 -17.65 -45.87
CA LYS A 41 -2.67 -17.25 -44.75
C LYS A 41 -2.29 -17.97 -43.45
N ALA A 42 -2.06 -19.27 -43.51
CA ALA A 42 -1.66 -20.05 -42.33
C ALA A 42 -0.31 -19.59 -41.77
N LYS A 43 0.66 -19.27 -42.63
CA LYS A 43 1.96 -18.72 -42.20
C LYS A 43 1.82 -17.34 -41.57
N SER A 44 1.08 -16.44 -42.22
CA SER A 44 0.85 -15.08 -41.69
C SER A 44 0.13 -15.13 -40.33
N GLU A 45 -0.86 -15.99 -40.18
CA GLU A 45 -1.57 -16.17 -38.91
C GLU A 45 -0.66 -16.78 -37.82
N ALA A 46 0.18 -17.75 -38.17
CA ALA A 46 1.16 -18.30 -37.24
C ALA A 46 2.18 -17.25 -36.78
N GLU A 47 2.68 -16.41 -37.69
CA GLU A 47 3.58 -15.30 -37.37
C GLU A 47 2.90 -14.27 -36.47
N ARG A 48 1.63 -13.95 -36.74
CA ARG A 48 0.82 -13.06 -35.90
C ARG A 48 0.69 -13.60 -34.48
N ILE A 49 0.27 -14.86 -34.34
CA ILE A 49 0.13 -15.52 -33.03
C ILE A 49 1.45 -15.53 -32.26
N VAL A 50 2.57 -15.86 -32.92
CA VAL A 50 3.89 -15.89 -32.28
C VAL A 50 4.32 -14.48 -31.84
N THR A 51 4.01 -13.46 -32.64
CA THR A 51 4.33 -12.06 -32.31
C THR A 51 3.53 -11.60 -31.10
N GLU A 52 2.20 -11.81 -31.12
CA GLU A 52 1.31 -11.47 -30.00
C GLU A 52 1.69 -12.20 -28.72
N ALA A 53 2.04 -13.48 -28.80
CA ALA A 53 2.49 -14.25 -27.65
C ALA A 53 3.80 -13.71 -27.05
N ARG A 54 4.73 -13.22 -27.88
CA ARG A 54 5.99 -12.61 -27.43
C ARG A 54 5.77 -11.25 -26.78
N GLU A 55 4.93 -10.42 -27.39
CA GLU A 55 4.56 -9.12 -26.83
C GLU A 55 3.86 -9.27 -25.47
N GLU A 56 2.94 -10.23 -25.37
CA GLU A 56 2.28 -10.56 -24.11
C GLU A 56 3.28 -11.04 -23.05
N ALA A 57 4.21 -11.93 -23.43
CA ALA A 57 5.22 -12.44 -22.51
C ALA A 57 6.15 -11.33 -21.97
N GLU A 58 6.60 -10.40 -22.82
CA GLU A 58 7.42 -9.26 -22.39
C GLU A 58 6.62 -8.28 -21.53
N ARG A 59 5.33 -8.07 -21.84
CA ARG A 59 4.44 -7.27 -21.00
C ARG A 59 4.29 -7.88 -19.61
N LEU A 60 3.99 -9.17 -19.52
CA LEU A 60 3.85 -9.90 -18.26
C LEU A 60 5.15 -9.90 -17.45
N LYS A 61 6.29 -10.05 -18.10
CA LYS A 61 7.61 -9.96 -17.47
C LYS A 61 7.84 -8.58 -16.88
N THR A 62 7.63 -7.51 -17.67
CA THR A 62 7.81 -6.12 -17.23
C THR A 62 6.89 -5.78 -16.06
N GLN A 63 5.64 -6.24 -16.13
CA GLN A 63 4.68 -6.07 -15.04
C GLN A 63 5.15 -6.81 -13.78
N SER A 64 5.56 -8.06 -13.90
CA SER A 64 6.03 -8.87 -12.77
C SER A 64 7.26 -8.25 -12.10
N GLU A 65 8.23 -7.78 -12.89
CA GLU A 65 9.41 -7.09 -12.36
C GLU A 65 9.05 -5.81 -11.60
N THR A 66 8.05 -5.08 -12.09
CA THR A 66 7.55 -3.87 -11.42
C THR A 66 6.82 -4.21 -10.13
N GLU A 67 5.98 -5.24 -10.13
CA GLU A 67 5.28 -5.71 -8.93
C GLU A 67 6.27 -6.18 -7.86
N VAL A 68 7.29 -6.95 -8.24
CA VAL A 68 8.36 -7.39 -7.32
C VAL A 68 9.08 -6.19 -6.73
N ARG A 69 9.44 -5.18 -7.54
CA ARG A 69 10.08 -3.96 -7.04
C ARG A 69 9.21 -3.23 -6.02
N ASN A 70 7.92 -3.08 -6.32
CA ASN A 70 6.97 -2.42 -5.42
C ASN A 70 6.80 -3.20 -4.10
N MET A 71 6.80 -4.54 -4.15
CA MET A 71 6.76 -5.38 -2.96
C MET A 71 8.01 -5.21 -2.10
N VAL A 72 9.20 -5.11 -2.71
CA VAL A 72 10.45 -4.87 -1.99
C VAL A 72 10.41 -3.51 -1.30
N SER A 73 10.05 -2.44 -2.01
CA SER A 73 9.94 -1.10 -1.40
C SER A 73 8.91 -1.06 -0.27
N SER A 74 7.76 -1.72 -0.44
CA SER A 74 6.74 -1.81 0.62
C SER A 74 7.26 -2.58 1.85
N ALA A 75 8.06 -3.63 1.65
CA ALA A 75 8.68 -4.38 2.74
C ALA A 75 9.77 -3.56 3.46
N GLU A 76 10.54 -2.76 2.72
CA GLU A 76 11.51 -1.83 3.29
C GLU A 76 10.82 -0.77 4.16
N ASP A 77 9.76 -0.15 3.66
CA ASP A 77 8.96 0.83 4.43
C ASP A 77 8.39 0.23 5.71
N ALA A 78 7.83 -0.98 5.62
CA ALA A 78 7.30 -1.70 6.77
C ALA A 78 8.40 -2.00 7.80
N LEU A 79 9.60 -2.37 7.34
CA LEU A 79 10.74 -2.64 8.20
C LEU A 79 11.25 -1.36 8.87
N GLN A 80 11.41 -0.26 8.13
CA GLN A 80 11.78 1.04 8.69
C GLN A 80 10.78 1.49 9.76
N LEU A 81 9.48 1.34 9.49
CA LEU A 81 8.44 1.66 10.45
C LEU A 81 8.56 0.82 11.72
N LYS A 82 8.78 -0.50 11.58
CA LYS A 82 8.93 -1.42 12.71
C LYS A 82 10.18 -1.09 13.53
N ILE A 83 11.32 -0.82 12.89
CA ILE A 83 12.55 -0.42 13.55
C ILE A 83 12.35 0.90 14.30
N THR A 84 11.76 1.90 13.65
CA THR A 84 11.43 3.20 14.27
C THR A 84 10.59 2.98 15.51
N SER A 85 9.51 2.20 15.41
CA SER A 85 8.60 1.93 16.53
C SER A 85 9.31 1.23 17.69
N MET A 86 10.16 0.23 17.40
CA MET A 86 10.92 -0.50 18.42
C MET A 86 11.91 0.39 19.16
N ILE A 87 12.73 1.15 18.43
CA ILE A 87 13.73 2.06 19.02
C ILE A 87 13.03 3.15 19.82
N ASN A 88 11.99 3.75 19.24
CA ASN A 88 11.21 4.79 19.90
C ASN A 88 10.56 4.27 21.18
N SER A 89 9.93 3.09 21.15
CA SER A 89 9.33 2.47 22.33
C SER A 89 10.35 2.23 23.43
N ALA A 90 11.52 1.70 23.08
CA ALA A 90 12.58 1.45 24.06
C ALA A 90 13.12 2.75 24.68
N ALA A 91 13.36 3.79 23.86
CA ALA A 91 13.85 5.08 24.31
C ALA A 91 12.83 5.82 25.20
N VAL A 92 11.56 5.87 24.76
CA VAL A 92 10.47 6.52 25.48
C VAL A 92 10.18 5.82 26.80
N ASN A 93 10.06 4.48 26.80
CA ASN A 93 9.81 3.73 28.03
C ASN A 93 10.92 3.95 29.05
N LYS A 94 12.19 3.95 28.63
CA LYS A 94 13.33 4.22 29.53
C LYS A 94 13.29 5.62 30.12
N ALA A 95 12.95 6.63 29.33
CA ALA A 95 12.84 8.02 29.80
C ALA A 95 11.68 8.17 30.79
N ILE A 96 10.56 7.51 30.53
CA ILE A 96 9.37 7.54 31.40
C ILE A 96 9.59 6.76 32.68
N ASP A 97 10.26 5.61 32.64
CA ASP A 97 10.68 4.89 33.84
C ASP A 97 11.51 5.78 34.75
N ALA A 98 12.46 6.54 34.19
CA ALA A 98 13.29 7.48 34.94
C ALA A 98 12.49 8.69 35.47
N ALA A 99 11.51 9.19 34.72
CA ALA A 99 10.65 10.29 35.13
C ALA A 99 9.69 9.88 36.27
N PHE A 100 9.04 8.72 36.16
CA PHE A 100 8.14 8.19 37.18
C PHE A 100 8.88 7.68 38.43
N ALA A 101 10.20 7.45 38.36
CA ALA A 101 11.03 7.22 39.54
C ALA A 101 11.27 8.49 40.38
N LYS A 102 10.90 9.69 39.87
CA LYS A 102 11.07 10.98 40.54
C LYS A 102 9.75 11.77 40.50
N PRO A 103 8.91 11.69 41.54
CA PRO A 103 7.59 12.32 41.57
C PRO A 103 7.59 13.81 41.17
N GLU A 104 8.59 14.58 41.63
CA GLU A 104 8.69 16.02 41.40
C GLU A 104 8.92 16.38 39.92
N ALA A 105 9.67 15.55 39.19
CA ALA A 105 9.91 15.75 37.76
C ALA A 105 8.62 15.54 36.95
N LEU A 106 7.82 14.54 37.34
CA LEU A 106 6.52 14.27 36.73
C LEU A 106 5.54 15.44 37.00
N TYR A 107 5.48 15.93 38.23
CA TYR A 107 4.61 17.05 38.58
C TYR A 107 4.96 18.32 37.79
N GLY A 108 6.25 18.59 37.59
CA GLY A 108 6.72 19.71 36.76
C GLY A 108 6.26 19.61 35.30
N VAL A 109 6.26 18.40 34.71
CA VAL A 109 5.75 18.18 33.35
C VAL A 109 4.23 18.44 33.29
N VAL A 110 3.47 17.85 34.21
CA VAL A 110 2.01 18.04 34.30
C VAL A 110 1.65 19.51 34.49
N LEU A 111 2.42 20.25 35.28
CA LEU A 111 2.26 21.68 35.48
C LEU A 111 2.46 22.48 34.19
N GLN A 112 3.50 22.20 33.41
CA GLN A 112 3.73 22.88 32.14
C GLN A 112 2.60 22.60 31.14
N MET A 113 2.06 21.38 31.13
CA MET A 113 0.92 21.03 30.29
C MET A 113 -0.33 21.81 30.70
N ALA A 114 -0.64 21.86 32.01
CA ALA A 114 -1.77 22.63 32.52
C ALA A 114 -1.67 24.13 32.19
N LYS A 115 -0.46 24.71 32.19
CA LYS A 115 -0.22 26.12 31.81
C LYS A 115 -0.46 26.43 30.32
N GLN A 116 -0.35 25.42 29.44
CA GLN A 116 -0.52 25.59 28.00
C GLN A 116 -1.98 25.43 27.54
N LEU A 117 -2.85 24.86 28.38
CA LEU A 117 -4.26 24.67 28.09
C LEU A 117 -5.08 25.89 28.53
N SER A 118 -5.98 26.34 27.68
CA SER A 118 -6.90 27.46 27.97
C SER A 118 -8.27 26.92 28.36
N GLY A 119 -8.62 26.96 29.66
CA GLY A 119 -9.89 26.46 30.20
C GLY A 119 -9.71 25.81 31.58
N GLY A 120 -10.79 25.29 32.19
CA GLY A 120 -10.68 24.43 33.37
C GLY A 120 -9.98 23.12 33.01
N VAL A 121 -9.11 22.61 33.88
CA VAL A 121 -8.36 21.37 33.63
C VAL A 121 -8.60 20.38 34.74
N GLU A 122 -9.20 19.22 34.46
CA GLU A 122 -9.31 18.12 35.41
C GLU A 122 -8.12 17.16 35.25
N ILE A 123 -7.28 17.03 36.27
CA ILE A 123 -6.11 16.16 36.27
C ILE A 123 -6.40 14.95 37.17
N SER A 124 -6.34 13.75 36.61
CA SER A 124 -6.51 12.51 37.35
C SER A 124 -5.18 11.79 37.52
N THR A 125 -4.76 11.48 38.74
CA THR A 125 -3.48 10.79 39.04
C THR A 125 -3.62 9.81 40.22
N SER A 126 -2.74 8.82 40.32
CA SER A 126 -2.65 7.95 41.51
C SER A 126 -2.01 8.64 42.72
N ASP A 127 -1.37 9.80 42.51
CA ASP A 127 -0.72 10.58 43.57
C ASP A 127 -1.26 12.01 43.59
N ALA A 128 -2.57 12.12 43.84
CA ALA A 128 -3.28 13.39 43.81
C ALA A 128 -2.78 14.35 44.90
N LYS A 129 -2.46 13.82 46.08
CA LYS A 129 -2.00 14.62 47.22
C LYS A 129 -0.63 15.25 46.96
N GLY A 130 0.36 14.48 46.51
CA GLY A 130 1.69 15.02 46.22
C GLY A 130 1.67 16.03 45.08
N LEU A 131 0.87 15.78 44.03
CA LEU A 131 0.68 16.72 42.93
C LEU A 131 0.00 18.02 43.38
N GLU A 132 -1.02 17.94 44.25
CA GLU A 132 -1.72 19.11 44.78
C GLU A 132 -0.80 19.96 45.67
N GLU A 133 -0.02 19.33 46.54
CA GLU A 133 0.98 20.01 47.37
C GLU A 133 2.03 20.73 46.50
N TYR A 134 2.51 20.07 45.44
CA TYR A 134 3.44 20.67 44.48
C TYR A 134 2.83 21.88 43.76
N PHE A 135 1.59 21.77 43.26
CA PHE A 135 0.91 22.88 42.60
C PHE A 135 0.66 24.06 43.54
N ARG A 136 0.35 23.80 44.82
CA ARG A 136 0.21 24.85 45.83
C ARG A 136 1.52 25.58 46.12
N ALA A 137 2.65 24.87 46.12
CA ALA A 137 3.96 25.45 46.37
C ALA A 137 4.51 26.25 45.17
N GLU A 138 4.37 25.70 43.95
CA GLU A 138 5.08 26.21 42.77
C GLU A 138 4.19 26.95 41.76
N ALA A 139 2.87 26.82 41.85
CA ALA A 139 1.95 27.33 40.82
C ALA A 139 0.51 27.58 41.31
N GLN A 140 0.38 28.30 42.41
CA GLN A 140 -0.94 28.62 42.99
C GLN A 140 -1.86 29.35 41.99
N ASP A 141 -1.30 30.17 41.10
CA ASP A 141 -2.05 30.86 40.04
C ASP A 141 -2.71 29.89 39.05
N VAL A 142 -2.09 28.74 38.78
CA VAL A 142 -2.63 27.71 37.90
C VAL A 142 -3.82 27.01 38.55
N LEU A 143 -3.77 26.74 39.86
CA LEU A 143 -4.94 26.23 40.60
C LEU A 143 -6.12 27.22 40.56
N ASN A 144 -5.82 28.52 40.66
CA ASN A 144 -6.83 29.58 40.61
C ASN A 144 -7.49 29.72 39.22
N GLN A 145 -6.89 29.15 38.18
CA GLN A 145 -7.44 29.11 36.81
C GLN A 145 -8.43 27.95 36.58
N GLY A 146 -8.79 27.21 37.62
CA GLY A 146 -9.80 26.14 37.54
C GLY A 146 -9.22 24.74 37.33
N VAL A 147 -7.96 24.52 37.72
CA VAL A 147 -7.37 23.17 37.70
C VAL A 147 -7.88 22.36 38.88
N LYS A 148 -8.48 21.20 38.61
CA LYS A 148 -9.03 20.27 39.59
C LYS A 148 -8.24 18.96 39.56
N ILE A 149 -7.60 18.60 40.67
CA ILE A 149 -6.84 17.35 40.77
C ILE A 149 -7.72 16.28 41.45
N THR A 150 -7.82 15.10 40.86
CA THR A 150 -8.62 13.97 41.36
C THR A 150 -7.80 12.69 41.45
N GLU A 151 -8.07 11.88 42.48
CA GLU A 151 -7.44 10.57 42.63
C GLU A 151 -8.21 9.52 41.82
N VAL A 152 -7.50 8.71 41.03
CA VAL A 152 -8.10 7.60 40.28
C VAL A 152 -7.89 6.27 40.99
N ALA A 153 -9.00 5.66 41.44
CA ALA A 153 -9.01 4.34 42.07
C ALA A 153 -8.86 3.22 41.02
N GLY A 154 -7.62 2.85 40.71
CA GLY A 154 -7.28 1.55 40.13
C GLY A 154 -7.82 1.24 38.73
N LYS A 155 -8.15 2.22 37.88
CA LYS A 155 -8.49 1.97 36.47
C LYS A 155 -7.23 2.00 35.58
N SER A 156 -7.12 1.03 34.67
CA SER A 156 -6.17 1.06 33.55
C SER A 156 -6.25 2.40 32.86
N ALA A 157 -5.16 3.14 32.97
CA ALA A 157 -5.16 4.56 32.72
C ALA A 157 -4.62 4.84 31.33
N ASN A 158 -5.54 5.16 30.42
CA ASN A 158 -5.22 5.84 29.18
C ASN A 158 -5.03 7.34 29.50
N PHE A 159 -3.94 7.91 29.03
CA PHE A 159 -3.53 9.31 29.04
C PHE A 159 -4.28 9.88 27.87
N ASP A 160 -5.24 10.70 28.22
CA ASP A 160 -6.18 11.25 27.30
C ASP A 160 -6.23 12.73 27.66
N ILE A 161 -5.90 13.56 26.66
CA ILE A 161 -6.15 15.00 26.70
C ILE A 161 -7.34 15.24 25.78
N SER A 162 -8.54 15.02 26.30
CA SER A 162 -9.76 15.29 25.56
C SER A 162 -10.39 16.60 25.98
N PRO A 163 -10.89 17.40 25.02
CA PRO A 163 -11.80 18.47 25.34
C PRO A 163 -13.11 17.87 25.89
N GLU A 164 -13.50 18.31 27.08
CA GLU A 164 -14.78 18.01 27.71
C GLU A 164 -15.59 19.32 27.74
N GLY A 165 -16.24 19.64 26.61
CA GLY A 165 -16.93 20.92 26.44
C GLY A 165 -15.95 22.08 26.24
N ALA A 166 -15.90 23.01 27.21
CA ALA A 166 -14.96 24.13 27.23
C ALA A 166 -13.69 23.84 28.08
N ASP A 167 -13.66 22.69 28.74
CA ASP A 167 -12.62 22.27 29.68
C ASP A 167 -11.81 21.10 29.12
N TYR A 168 -10.69 20.77 29.77
CA TYR A 168 -9.79 19.69 29.38
C TYR A 168 -9.65 18.67 30.49
N LYS A 169 -9.55 17.38 30.13
CA LYS A 169 -9.20 16.32 31.08
C LYS A 169 -7.80 15.81 30.80
N ILE A 170 -6.99 15.55 31.83
CA ILE A 170 -5.66 14.96 31.76
C ILE A 170 -5.58 13.75 32.70
N ASN A 171 -5.38 12.56 32.16
CA ASN A 171 -5.13 11.36 32.98
C ASN A 171 -3.62 11.07 33.06
N VAL A 172 -3.02 11.17 34.24
CA VAL A 172 -1.57 10.97 34.47
C VAL A 172 -1.31 9.53 34.90
N SER A 173 -0.87 8.71 33.95
CA SER A 173 -0.38 7.35 34.18
C SER A 173 0.87 7.05 33.38
N LYS A 174 1.65 6.09 33.86
CA LYS A 174 2.89 5.67 33.22
C LYS A 174 2.67 5.13 31.81
N GLU A 175 1.71 4.21 31.68
CA GLU A 175 1.44 3.48 30.44
C GLU A 175 1.08 4.44 29.31
N ALA A 176 0.40 5.53 29.65
CA ALA A 176 -0.17 6.35 28.62
C ALA A 176 0.54 7.69 28.40
N PHE A 177 1.30 8.16 29.38
CA PHE A 177 2.46 9.00 29.05
C PHE A 177 3.34 8.28 28.02
N ALA A 178 3.59 6.96 28.19
CA ALA A 178 4.41 6.22 27.24
C ALA A 178 3.80 6.13 25.85
N GLU A 179 2.49 5.91 25.75
CA GLU A 179 1.84 5.86 24.45
C GLU A 179 1.82 7.24 23.75
N TYR A 180 1.47 8.30 24.47
CA TYR A 180 1.47 9.66 23.94
C TYR A 180 2.86 10.08 23.42
N PHE A 181 3.91 9.87 24.22
CA PHE A 181 5.26 10.24 23.81
C PHE A 181 5.81 9.33 22.71
N LYS A 182 5.40 8.06 22.62
CA LYS A 182 5.73 7.20 21.47
C LYS A 182 5.12 7.78 20.20
N GLU A 183 3.85 8.12 20.19
CA GLU A 183 3.20 8.71 19.02
C GLU A 183 3.85 10.03 18.62
N PHE A 184 4.09 10.91 19.60
CA PHE A 184 4.72 12.21 19.38
C PHE A 184 6.15 12.12 18.83
N MET A 185 6.97 11.19 19.34
CA MET A 185 8.38 11.06 18.95
C MET A 185 8.59 10.25 17.68
N ARG A 186 7.60 9.47 17.24
CA ARG A 186 7.73 8.57 16.09
C ARG A 186 8.13 9.29 14.79
N PRO A 187 7.55 10.43 14.39
CA PRO A 187 7.98 11.17 13.19
C PRO A 187 9.44 11.61 13.27
N ARG A 188 9.84 12.20 14.41
CA ARG A 188 11.21 12.68 14.63
C ARG A 188 12.23 11.53 14.71
N MET A 189 11.84 10.39 15.28
CA MET A 189 12.70 9.20 15.33
C MET A 189 12.92 8.62 13.94
N ARG A 190 11.90 8.64 13.06
CA ARG A 190 12.05 8.21 11.67
C ARG A 190 13.08 9.08 10.94
N GLU A 191 12.98 10.39 11.09
CA GLU A 191 13.91 11.37 10.49
C GLU A 191 15.36 11.14 10.96
N ILE A 192 15.57 10.91 12.27
CA ILE A 192 16.91 10.65 12.84
C ILE A 192 17.51 9.34 12.29
N LEU A 193 16.70 8.29 12.14
CA LEU A 193 17.18 6.95 11.79
C LEU A 193 17.43 6.77 10.30
N PHE A 194 16.61 7.40 9.45
CA PHE A 194 16.61 7.14 8.01
C PHE A 194 16.85 8.38 7.15
N GLY A 195 17.02 9.56 7.77
CA GLY A 195 17.04 10.84 7.08
C GLY A 195 15.62 11.32 6.78
N GLY A 196 15.37 12.61 6.96
CA GLY A 196 14.15 13.24 6.43
C GLY A 196 14.25 13.37 4.91
N GLU A 197 13.14 13.14 4.21
CA GLU A 197 12.93 13.77 2.89
C GLU A 197 12.79 15.29 3.04
#